data_AF-A0A2V6D964-F1
#
_entry.id   AF-A0A2V6D964-F1
#
_cell.length_a   1.000
_cell.length_b   1.000
_cell.length_c   1.000
_cell.angle_alpha   90.00
_cell.angle_beta   90.00
_cell.angle_gamma   90.00
#
_symmetry.space_group_name_H-M   'P 1'
#
loop_
_entity.id
_entity.type
_entity.pdbx_description
1 polymer ?
#
loop_
_entity_poly.entity_id
_entity_poly.type
_entity_poly.pdbx_seq_one_letter_code
_entity_poly.pdbx_strand_id
1 'polypeptide(L)'
;MKQLPKILTLLFAALLTSIVLAQDPPKSRAQAEALVASLKYQQGSIDLRHGLASLQVPDQFRFLNGADANTILVRLWSNPPQSQPLGMLVPANVSPLSPEFWGVIFSYEEDGYVKDKDAEKINYDELLKQMRKGAQTDNKERGKQGYPPIEIVGWAAPPRYDGAAWFRKLFAKRA
;
A
#
# COMPACT_ATOMS: atom_id res chain seq x y z
N MET A 1 -46.30 -14.11 56.17
CA MET A 1 -44.90 -14.57 56.27
C MET A 1 -44.64 -15.64 55.21
N LYS A 2 -43.86 -15.32 54.18
CA LYS A 2 -42.79 -16.15 53.57
C LYS A 2 -42.25 -15.39 52.35
N GLN A 3 -40.99 -15.00 52.46
CA GLN A 3 -40.22 -14.10 51.59
C GLN A 3 -39.87 -14.77 50.26
N LEU A 4 -39.96 -14.04 49.14
CA LEU A 4 -39.35 -14.44 47.86
C LEU A 4 -37.87 -14.02 47.85
N PRO A 5 -36.93 -14.86 47.37
CA PRO A 5 -35.52 -14.54 47.37
C PRO A 5 -35.14 -13.62 46.20
N LYS A 6 -34.31 -12.62 46.52
CA LYS A 6 -33.66 -11.70 45.59
C LYS A 6 -32.65 -12.49 44.74
N ILE A 7 -32.89 -12.59 43.42
CA ILE A 7 -31.85 -13.02 42.48
C ILE A 7 -31.12 -11.77 42.02
N LEU A 8 -29.96 -11.58 42.63
CA LEU A 8 -28.91 -10.63 42.31
C LEU A 8 -28.25 -11.09 41.00
N THR A 9 -28.71 -10.56 39.85
CA THR A 9 -28.00 -10.79 38.58
C THR A 9 -26.83 -9.80 38.50
N LEU A 10 -25.64 -10.33 38.76
CA LEU A 10 -24.34 -9.66 38.70
C LEU A 10 -24.07 -9.05 37.32
N LEU A 11 -23.45 -7.87 37.35
CA LEU A 11 -22.72 -7.23 36.25
C LEU A 11 -21.78 -8.21 35.54
N PHE A 12 -21.84 -8.25 34.21
CA PHE A 12 -20.68 -8.56 33.38
C PHE A 12 -20.61 -7.53 32.26
N ALA A 13 -20.04 -6.37 32.58
CA ALA A 13 -19.66 -5.37 31.59
C ALA A 13 -18.42 -5.90 30.85
N ALA A 14 -18.65 -6.60 29.73
CA ALA A 14 -17.58 -6.91 28.78
C ALA A 14 -17.21 -5.61 28.03
N LEU A 15 -16.29 -4.83 28.62
CA LEU A 15 -15.53 -3.84 27.88
C LEU A 15 -14.67 -4.58 26.85
N LEU A 16 -15.18 -4.70 25.62
CA LEU A 16 -14.38 -5.00 24.44
C LEU A 16 -13.49 -3.78 24.17
N THR A 17 -12.36 -3.71 24.86
CA THR A 17 -11.23 -2.89 24.42
C THR A 17 -10.73 -3.51 23.11
N SER A 18 -11.19 -2.95 22.00
CA SER A 18 -10.54 -3.11 20.69
C SER A 18 -9.12 -2.57 20.82
N ILE A 19 -8.17 -3.42 21.20
CA ILE A 19 -6.76 -3.16 20.99
C ILE A 19 -6.61 -3.09 19.48
N VAL A 20 -6.53 -1.87 18.95
CA VAL A 20 -5.99 -1.63 17.62
C VAL A 20 -4.56 -2.16 17.67
N LEU A 21 -4.35 -3.40 17.22
CA LEU A 21 -3.03 -4.00 17.13
C LEU A 21 -2.27 -3.28 16.02
N ALA A 22 -1.55 -2.22 16.38
CA ALA A 22 -0.31 -1.90 15.68
C ALA A 22 0.60 -3.12 15.88
N GLN A 23 0.65 -4.01 14.89
CA GLN A 23 1.44 -5.23 14.98
C GLN A 23 2.92 -4.88 14.77
N ASP A 24 3.72 -5.02 15.83
CA ASP A 24 5.16 -4.76 15.80
C ASP A 24 5.89 -5.53 14.66
N PRO A 25 7.00 -4.98 14.12
CA PRO A 25 7.87 -5.71 13.21
C PRO A 25 8.41 -7.01 13.84
N PRO A 26 8.72 -8.05 13.03
CA PRO A 26 9.20 -9.33 13.56
C PRO A 26 10.54 -9.15 14.27
N LYS A 27 10.69 -9.77 15.45
CA LYS A 27 11.89 -9.68 16.30
C LYS A 27 12.90 -10.80 16.03
N SER A 28 12.55 -11.78 15.20
CA SER A 28 13.43 -12.90 14.84
C SER A 28 13.19 -13.38 13.41
N ARG A 29 14.17 -14.10 12.86
CA ARG A 29 14.07 -14.70 11.52
C ARG A 29 12.88 -15.66 11.40
N ALA A 30 12.64 -16.50 12.39
CA ALA A 30 11.51 -17.42 12.40
C ALA A 30 10.15 -16.69 12.36
N GLN A 31 10.03 -15.55 13.06
CA GLN A 31 8.82 -14.72 13.00
C GLN A 31 8.65 -14.07 11.62
N ALA A 32 9.74 -13.62 11.00
CA ALA A 32 9.70 -13.05 9.66
C ALA A 32 9.32 -14.11 8.61
N GLU A 33 9.86 -15.33 8.71
CA GLU A 33 9.52 -16.46 7.84
C GLU A 33 8.06 -16.89 8.00
N ALA A 34 7.56 -16.97 9.25
CA ALA A 34 6.15 -17.25 9.51
C ALA A 34 5.23 -16.16 8.93
N LEU A 35 5.64 -14.90 9.01
CA LEU A 35 4.89 -13.79 8.43
C LEU A 35 4.85 -13.91 6.90
N VAL A 36 5.99 -14.17 6.26
CA VAL A 36 6.06 -14.37 4.81
C VAL A 36 5.23 -15.56 4.35
N ALA A 37 5.20 -16.65 5.12
CA ALA A 37 4.38 -17.82 4.82
C ALA A 37 2.87 -17.54 4.94
N SER A 38 2.47 -16.52 5.70
CA SER A 38 1.06 -16.14 5.86
C SER A 38 0.50 -15.30 4.70
N LEU A 39 1.38 -14.75 3.85
CA LEU A 39 1.00 -13.88 2.73
C LEU A 39 0.24 -14.66 1.64
N LYS A 40 -0.86 -14.08 1.15
CA LYS A 40 -1.72 -14.71 0.14
C LYS A 40 -1.43 -14.14 -1.23
N TYR A 41 -0.51 -14.81 -1.92
CA TYR A 41 -0.17 -14.47 -3.30
C TYR A 41 -1.28 -14.86 -4.28
N GLN A 42 -1.56 -13.97 -5.22
CA GLN A 42 -2.56 -14.10 -6.25
C GLN A 42 -1.92 -13.93 -7.64
N GLN A 43 -2.56 -14.49 -8.66
CA GLN A 43 -2.07 -14.43 -10.05
C GLN A 43 -3.27 -14.38 -11.02
N GLY A 44 -3.01 -14.04 -12.28
CA GLY A 44 -4.06 -13.88 -13.29
C GLY A 44 -4.76 -12.53 -13.19
N SER A 45 -6.07 -12.54 -13.44
CA SER A 45 -6.90 -11.33 -13.50
C SER A 45 -7.35 -10.91 -12.11
N ILE A 46 -6.85 -9.75 -11.65
CA ILE A 46 -7.21 -9.16 -10.36
C ILE A 46 -8.16 -7.99 -10.58
N ASP A 47 -9.25 -7.96 -9.83
CA ASP A 47 -10.13 -6.81 -9.75
C ASP A 47 -9.64 -5.85 -8.67
N LEU A 48 -9.41 -4.60 -9.04
CA LEU A 48 -9.00 -3.54 -8.15
C LEU A 48 -10.23 -2.67 -7.86
N ARG A 49 -10.66 -2.69 -6.59
CA ARG A 49 -11.73 -1.84 -6.04
C ARG A 49 -13.06 -1.95 -6.80
N HIS A 50 -13.67 -3.14 -6.74
CA HIS A 50 -15.04 -3.40 -7.22
C HIS A 50 -15.28 -2.97 -8.68
N GLY A 51 -14.35 -3.27 -9.58
CA GLY A 51 -14.46 -2.95 -11.00
C GLY A 51 -13.89 -1.59 -11.41
N LEU A 52 -13.23 -0.84 -10.51
CA LEU A 52 -12.59 0.43 -10.88
C LEU A 52 -11.46 0.21 -11.89
N ALA A 53 -10.66 -0.84 -11.69
CA ALA A 53 -9.61 -1.24 -12.61
C ALA A 53 -9.39 -2.75 -12.56
N SER A 54 -8.85 -3.33 -13.63
CA SER A 54 -8.40 -4.72 -13.62
C SER A 54 -6.93 -4.82 -13.97
N LEU A 55 -6.21 -5.67 -13.23
CA LEU A 55 -4.79 -5.94 -13.44
C LEU A 55 -4.63 -7.39 -13.91
N GLN A 56 -4.00 -7.57 -15.08
CA GLN A 56 -3.49 -8.87 -15.49
C GLN A 56 -2.08 -9.05 -14.95
N VAL A 57 -1.91 -10.00 -14.04
CA VAL A 57 -0.64 -10.29 -13.38
C VAL A 57 0.17 -11.25 -14.26
N PRO A 58 1.32 -10.83 -14.83
CA PRO A 58 2.17 -11.72 -15.62
C PRO A 58 2.83 -12.80 -14.77
N ASP A 59 3.26 -13.90 -15.39
CA ASP A 59 3.81 -15.07 -14.68
C ASP A 59 5.05 -14.77 -13.81
N GLN A 60 5.82 -13.76 -14.20
CA GLN A 60 7.01 -13.30 -13.46
C GLN A 60 6.68 -12.53 -12.17
N PHE A 61 5.40 -12.26 -11.91
CA PHE A 61 4.92 -11.51 -10.75
C PHE A 61 3.82 -12.25 -10.00
N ARG A 62 3.60 -11.82 -8.76
CA ARG A 62 2.48 -12.21 -7.90
C ARG A 62 1.86 -10.95 -7.30
N PHE A 63 0.56 -10.99 -7.07
CA PHE A 63 -0.18 -9.90 -6.45
C PHE A 63 -0.49 -10.22 -4.99
N LEU A 64 -0.45 -9.20 -4.15
CA LEU A 64 -0.85 -9.23 -2.75
C LEU A 64 -1.98 -8.22 -2.56
N ASN A 65 -3.01 -8.62 -1.83
CA ASN A 65 -4.10 -7.70 -1.48
C ASN A 65 -3.59 -6.57 -0.57
N GLY A 66 -4.43 -5.56 -0.31
CA GLY A 66 -4.08 -4.43 0.53
C GLY A 66 -3.58 -4.78 1.94
N ALA A 67 -4.14 -5.81 2.57
CA ALA A 67 -3.75 -6.23 3.92
C ALA A 67 -2.36 -6.89 3.95
N ASP A 68 -2.09 -7.77 3.00
CA ASP A 68 -0.80 -8.45 2.87
C ASP A 68 0.29 -7.48 2.39
N ALA A 69 -0.07 -6.55 1.51
CA ALA A 69 0.80 -5.44 1.11
C ALA A 69 1.18 -4.57 2.32
N ASN A 70 0.20 -4.16 3.14
CA ASN A 70 0.46 -3.39 4.36
C ASN A 70 1.34 -4.16 5.35
N THR A 71 1.20 -5.48 5.42
CA THR A 71 2.06 -6.34 6.24
C THR A 71 3.52 -6.25 5.80
N ILE A 72 3.80 -6.30 4.49
CA ILE A 72 5.17 -6.12 4.00
C ILE A 72 5.67 -4.70 4.30
N LEU A 73 4.91 -3.68 3.93
CA LEU A 73 5.33 -2.28 4.02
C LEU A 73 5.64 -1.88 5.47
N VAL A 74 4.74 -2.20 6.40
CA VAL A 74 4.87 -1.77 7.79
C VAL A 74 5.70 -2.75 8.59
N ARG A 75 5.42 -4.05 8.51
CA ARG A 75 6.05 -5.03 9.41
C ARG A 75 7.39 -5.52 8.92
N LEU A 76 7.55 -5.79 7.62
CA LEU A 76 8.84 -6.25 7.09
C LEU A 76 9.79 -5.11 6.76
N TRP A 77 9.29 -4.03 6.15
CA TRP A 77 10.13 -2.90 5.73
C TRP A 77 10.20 -1.78 6.76
N SER A 78 9.43 -1.87 7.84
CA SER A 78 9.41 -0.84 8.89
C SER A 78 9.09 0.55 8.34
N ASN A 79 8.23 0.64 7.33
CA ASN A 79 7.67 1.93 6.94
C ASN A 79 6.61 2.38 7.95
N PRO A 80 6.43 3.70 8.13
CA PRO A 80 5.31 4.22 8.92
C PRO A 80 3.98 3.66 8.40
N PRO A 81 3.00 3.39 9.29
CA PRO A 81 1.66 2.99 8.85
C PRO A 81 1.01 4.11 8.05
N GLN A 82 0.39 3.75 6.94
CA GLN A 82 -0.35 4.65 6.05
C GLN A 82 -1.75 4.09 5.79
N SER A 83 -2.55 4.79 4.96
CA SER A 83 -3.79 4.24 4.43
C SER A 83 -3.52 2.91 3.73
N GLN A 84 -4.43 1.95 3.90
CA GLN A 84 -4.24 0.62 3.31
C GLN A 84 -4.25 0.75 1.78
N PRO A 85 -3.24 0.21 1.07
CA PRO A 85 -3.23 0.22 -0.38
C PRO A 85 -4.32 -0.71 -0.94
N LEU A 86 -4.62 -0.57 -2.24
CA LEU A 86 -5.45 -1.54 -2.95
C LEU A 86 -4.74 -2.90 -3.07
N GLY A 87 -3.41 -2.88 -3.21
CA GLY A 87 -2.57 -4.06 -3.20
C GLY A 87 -1.15 -3.77 -3.65
N MET A 88 -0.38 -4.84 -3.89
CA MET A 88 1.03 -4.74 -4.29
C MET A 88 1.40 -5.85 -5.28
N LEU A 89 2.12 -5.50 -6.33
CA LEU A 89 2.76 -6.45 -7.25
C LEU A 89 4.19 -6.72 -6.80
N VAL A 90 4.59 -7.99 -6.73
CA VAL A 90 5.92 -8.42 -6.29
C VAL A 90 6.50 -9.48 -7.23
N PRO A 91 7.83 -9.59 -7.36
CA PRO A 91 8.46 -10.63 -8.16
C PRO A 91 8.07 -12.04 -7.68
N ALA A 92 7.77 -12.95 -8.62
CA ALA A 92 7.37 -14.31 -8.29
C ALA A 92 8.51 -15.15 -7.66
N ASN A 93 9.75 -14.87 -8.07
CA ASN A 93 10.92 -15.71 -7.76
C ASN A 93 11.91 -15.06 -6.77
N VAL A 94 11.51 -14.00 -6.08
CA VAL A 94 12.33 -13.32 -5.07
C VAL A 94 11.64 -13.41 -3.72
N SER A 95 12.38 -13.85 -2.69
CA SER A 95 11.86 -13.93 -1.33
C SER A 95 11.63 -12.53 -0.74
N PRO A 96 10.53 -12.27 -0.02
CA PRO A 96 10.32 -10.99 0.69
C PRO A 96 11.38 -10.63 1.73
N LEU A 97 12.20 -11.60 2.16
CA LEU A 97 13.31 -11.39 3.08
C LEU A 97 14.64 -11.11 2.36
N SER A 98 14.66 -11.15 1.02
CA SER A 98 15.84 -10.85 0.21
C SER A 98 16.05 -9.33 0.10
N PRO A 99 17.30 -8.84 0.12
CA PRO A 99 17.59 -7.44 -0.17
C PRO A 99 17.22 -7.03 -1.61
N GLU A 100 17.10 -7.99 -2.53
CA GLU A 100 16.67 -7.74 -3.92
C GLU A 100 15.14 -7.67 -4.07
N PHE A 101 14.39 -7.86 -2.98
CA PHE A 101 12.94 -7.82 -3.03
C PHE A 101 12.42 -6.39 -3.16
N TRP A 102 11.52 -6.19 -4.09
CA TRP A 102 10.87 -4.91 -4.37
C TRP A 102 9.40 -5.13 -4.70
N GLY A 103 8.60 -4.07 -4.69
CA GLY A 103 7.18 -4.15 -5.04
C GLY A 103 6.63 -2.85 -5.60
N VAL A 104 5.61 -2.98 -6.44
CA VAL A 104 4.81 -1.85 -6.95
C VAL A 104 3.52 -1.79 -6.16
N ILE A 105 3.28 -0.66 -5.48
CA ILE A 105 2.08 -0.46 -4.65
C ILE A 105 1.01 0.20 -5.50
N PHE A 106 -0.21 -0.33 -5.44
CA PHE A 106 -1.39 0.30 -6.03
C PHE A 106 -2.19 0.97 -4.91
N SER A 107 -2.40 2.28 -5.04
CA SER A 107 -3.24 3.08 -4.15
C SER A 107 -4.29 3.83 -4.96
N TYR A 108 -5.35 4.26 -4.30
CA TYR A 108 -6.37 5.12 -4.89
C TYR A 108 -6.77 6.18 -3.89
N GLU A 109 -6.82 7.41 -4.37
CA GLU A 109 -7.36 8.57 -3.66
C GLU A 109 -8.43 9.17 -4.57
N GLU A 110 -9.60 9.49 -4.00
CA GLU A 110 -10.76 10.00 -4.75
C GLU A 110 -10.60 11.47 -5.17
N ASP A 111 -9.51 12.10 -4.75
CA ASP A 111 -9.19 13.49 -4.99
C ASP A 111 -8.27 13.61 -6.21
N GLY A 112 -8.85 13.75 -7.40
CA GLY A 112 -8.07 13.68 -8.63
C GLY A 112 -8.65 14.40 -9.85
N TYR A 113 -9.59 15.33 -9.68
CA TYR A 113 -10.10 16.09 -10.82
C TYR A 113 -9.16 17.25 -11.18
N VAL A 114 -8.20 16.97 -12.08
CA VAL A 114 -7.49 18.02 -12.82
C VAL A 114 -8.21 18.18 -14.15
N LYS A 115 -8.71 19.38 -14.45
CA LYS A 115 -9.33 19.65 -15.76
C LYS A 115 -8.27 19.42 -16.85
N ASP A 116 -8.64 18.85 -17.99
CA ASP A 116 -7.70 18.56 -19.09
C ASP A 116 -6.85 19.79 -19.49
N LYS A 117 -7.48 20.97 -19.55
CA LYS A 117 -6.82 22.26 -19.80
C LYS A 117 -5.77 22.67 -18.77
N ASP A 118 -5.86 22.14 -17.55
CA ASP A 118 -4.94 22.39 -16.44
C ASP A 118 -3.86 21.29 -16.40
N ALA A 119 -4.18 20.07 -16.84
CA ALA A 119 -3.25 18.96 -17.00
C ALA A 119 -2.20 19.20 -18.11
N GLU A 120 -2.61 19.79 -19.24
CA GLU A 120 -1.71 20.19 -20.34
C GLU A 120 -0.68 21.25 -19.93
N LYS A 121 -0.94 21.99 -18.84
CA LYS A 121 -0.12 23.11 -18.38
C LYS A 121 0.79 22.75 -17.21
N ILE A 122 0.79 21.49 -16.75
CA ILE A 122 1.60 21.09 -15.61
C ILE A 122 3.09 21.21 -15.97
N ASN A 123 3.80 22.03 -15.21
CA ASN A 123 5.26 22.07 -15.27
C ASN A 123 5.82 20.98 -14.35
N TYR A 124 6.21 19.85 -14.94
CA TYR A 124 6.71 18.69 -14.19
C TYR A 124 8.06 18.92 -13.49
N ASP A 125 8.85 19.92 -13.92
CA ASP A 125 10.06 20.33 -13.22
C ASP A 125 9.73 21.11 -11.95
N GLU A 126 8.73 21.99 -12.02
CA GLU A 126 8.22 22.71 -10.85
C GLU A 126 7.56 21.75 -9.87
N LEU A 127 6.77 20.80 -10.35
CA LEU A 127 6.18 19.75 -9.53
C LEU A 127 7.25 18.94 -8.79
N LEU A 128 8.32 18.55 -9.48
CA LEU A 128 9.44 17.83 -8.86
C LEU A 128 10.12 18.68 -7.76
N LYS A 129 10.29 19.99 -7.97
CA LYS A 129 10.81 20.90 -6.95
C LYS A 129 9.89 20.97 -5.74
N GLN A 130 8.58 21.06 -5.96
CA GLN A 130 7.59 21.08 -4.87
C GLN A 130 7.60 19.76 -4.08
N MET A 131 7.65 18.61 -4.77
CA MET A 131 7.77 17.30 -4.14
C MET A 131 9.04 17.17 -3.30
N ARG A 132 10.19 17.64 -3.80
CA ARG A 132 11.45 17.67 -3.03
C ARG A 132 11.32 18.50 -1.75
N LYS A 133 10.64 19.66 -1.82
CA LYS A 133 10.38 20.50 -0.63
C LYS A 133 9.41 19.83 0.35
N GLY A 134 8.40 19.12 -0.15
CA GLY A 134 7.51 18.28 0.65
C GLY A 134 8.29 17.21 1.40
N ALA A 135 9.14 16.45 0.71
CA ALA A 135 10.00 15.42 1.31
C ALA A 135 10.90 15.98 2.42
N GLN A 136 11.47 17.18 2.26
CA GLN A 136 12.24 17.84 3.33
C GLN A 136 11.41 18.15 4.57
N THR A 137 10.12 18.44 4.39
CA THR A 137 9.19 18.70 5.50
C THR A 137 8.82 17.38 6.19
N ASP A 138 8.47 16.36 5.41
CA ASP A 138 8.12 15.03 5.91
C ASP A 138 9.29 14.38 6.64
N ASN A 139 10.53 14.59 6.18
CA ASN A 139 11.74 14.10 6.85
C ASN A 139 11.86 14.61 8.30
N LYS A 140 11.31 15.79 8.63
CA LYS A 140 11.29 16.28 10.01
C LYS A 140 10.39 15.42 10.90
N GLU A 141 9.21 15.05 10.40
CA GLU A 141 8.28 14.17 11.11
C GLU A 141 8.80 12.73 11.17
N ARG A 142 9.41 12.24 10.09
CA ARG A 142 10.10 10.94 10.06
C ARG A 142 11.19 10.87 11.12
N GLY A 143 12.01 11.91 11.25
CA GLY A 143 13.07 11.98 12.25
C GLY A 143 12.54 11.93 13.69
N LYS A 144 11.44 12.62 13.99
CA LYS A 144 10.77 12.54 15.31
C LYS A 144 10.28 11.13 15.64
N GLN A 145 9.95 10.36 14.62
CA GLN A 145 9.45 8.98 14.74
C GLN A 145 10.57 7.93 14.59
N GLY A 146 11.84 8.34 14.48
CA GLY A 146 12.99 7.44 14.38
C GLY A 146 13.22 6.84 12.99
N TYR A 147 12.56 7.33 11.95
CA TYR A 147 12.74 6.87 10.57
C TYR A 147 13.86 7.66 9.84
N PRO A 148 14.62 6.98 8.96
CA PRO A 148 15.62 7.67 8.15
C PRO A 148 14.98 8.64 7.14
N PRO A 149 15.71 9.71 6.76
CA PRO A 149 15.25 10.66 5.76
C PRO A 149 15.24 10.05 4.37
N ILE A 150 14.34 10.54 3.52
CA ILE A 150 14.22 10.15 2.10
C ILE A 150 14.56 11.35 1.23
N GLU A 151 15.26 11.11 0.11
CA GLU A 151 15.58 12.13 -0.88
C GLU A 151 14.95 11.78 -2.24
N ILE A 152 14.27 12.76 -2.85
CA ILE A 152 13.72 12.62 -4.21
C ILE A 152 14.77 13.08 -5.23
N VAL A 153 15.47 12.11 -5.82
CA VAL A 153 16.52 12.37 -6.83
C VAL A 153 15.96 12.85 -8.17
N GLY A 154 14.77 12.40 -8.58
CA GLY A 154 14.17 12.78 -9.86
C GLY A 154 13.06 11.81 -10.30
N TRP A 155 12.58 11.99 -11.53
CA TRP A 155 11.63 11.08 -12.15
C TRP A 155 12.33 9.82 -12.67
N ALA A 156 11.81 8.63 -12.35
CA ALA A 156 12.27 7.39 -12.99
C ALA A 156 11.86 7.34 -14.48
N ALA A 157 10.65 7.84 -14.79
CA ALA A 157 10.19 8.19 -16.12
C ALA A 157 9.38 9.49 -15.99
N PRO A 158 9.64 10.51 -16.81
CA PRO A 158 8.90 11.77 -16.73
C PRO A 158 7.40 11.55 -16.93
N PRO A 159 6.53 12.14 -16.10
CA PRO A 159 5.10 12.07 -16.33
C PRO A 159 4.75 12.76 -17.66
N ARG A 160 3.78 12.22 -18.38
CA ARG A 160 3.21 12.84 -19.57
C ARG A 160 1.71 12.74 -19.55
N TYR A 161 1.04 13.86 -19.84
CA TYR A 161 -0.38 13.85 -20.14
C TYR A 161 -0.59 13.34 -21.57
N ASP A 162 -1.50 12.37 -21.75
CA ASP A 162 -1.89 11.84 -23.06
C ASP A 162 -3.40 12.03 -23.23
N GLY A 163 -3.80 13.20 -23.71
CA GLY A 163 -5.20 13.57 -23.91
C GLY A 163 -5.92 12.76 -25.00
N ALA A 164 -5.20 11.91 -25.75
CA ALA A 164 -5.75 11.12 -26.85
C ALA A 164 -6.02 9.65 -26.49
N ALA A 165 -5.78 9.21 -25.24
CA ALA A 165 -5.84 7.81 -24.86
C ALA A 165 -7.26 7.29 -24.57
N TRP A 166 -8.18 7.42 -25.53
CA TRP A 166 -9.29 6.49 -25.66
C TRP A 166 -8.90 5.44 -26.71
N PHE A 167 -8.42 4.29 -26.25
CA PHE A 167 -8.22 3.04 -27.01
C PHE A 167 -7.92 3.17 -28.51
N ARG A 168 -6.64 3.11 -28.88
CA ARG A 168 -6.17 2.37 -30.08
C ARG A 168 -4.65 2.37 -30.16
N LYS A 169 -4.06 1.22 -29.85
CA LYS A 169 -2.89 0.68 -30.56
C LYS A 169 -2.83 -0.84 -30.32
N LEU A 170 -3.67 -1.54 -31.08
CA LEU A 170 -3.34 -2.89 -31.54
C LEU A 170 -2.00 -2.77 -32.28
N PHE A 171 -0.95 -3.39 -31.77
CA PHE A 171 0.22 -3.69 -32.60
C PHE A 171 0.41 -5.19 -32.64
N ALA A 172 -0.27 -5.81 -33.59
CA ALA A 172 0.31 -6.94 -34.29
C ALA A 172 1.04 -6.38 -35.52
N LYS A 173 2.34 -6.59 -35.62
CA LYS A 173 2.91 -7.01 -36.91
C LYS A 173 4.18 -7.83 -36.71
N ARG A 174 4.03 -9.07 -37.15
CA ARG A 174 5.05 -10.06 -37.48
C ARG A 174 6.08 -9.48 -38.45
N ALA A 175 7.36 -9.77 -38.18
CA ALA A 175 8.31 -10.23 -39.18
C ALA A 175 8.93 -11.49 -38.59
#